data_AF-A0A1S9CKB1-F1
#
_entry.id   AF-A0A1S9CKB1-F1
#
_cell.length_a   1.000
_cell.length_b   1.000
_cell.length_c   1.000
_cell.angle_alpha   90.00
_cell.angle_beta   90.00
_cell.angle_gamma   90.00
#
_symmetry.space_group_name_H-M   'P 1'
#
loop_
_entity.id
_entity.type
_entity.pdbx_description
1 polymer ?
#
loop_
_entity_poly.entity_id
_entity_poly.type
_entity_poly.pdbx_seq_one_letter_code
_entity_poly.pdbx_strand_id
1 'polypeptide(L)'
;MENFLVLGDLTITYQQVYTDYIKPQIEEIDILLKSSHSSYTITEVARVLNISKEEILHIMQENNIVEINKIYFFHILMEAKSYVGQLIKRQWRVPNTNDYTAFNIAYIYNLDYKLVETAFSKLQMTTVSDEDLSILFSHIPVTKSAFAINVHKD
;
A
#
# COMPACT_ATOMS: atom_id res chain seq x y z
N MET A 1 11.06 21.04 35.35
CA MET A 1 11.89 20.27 34.42
C MET A 1 10.96 19.32 33.71
N GLU A 2 10.60 19.66 32.49
CA GLU A 2 9.65 18.90 31.68
C GLU A 2 10.27 17.55 31.31
N ASN A 3 9.49 16.49 31.54
CA ASN A 3 9.81 15.14 31.09
C ASN A 3 9.80 15.11 29.57
N PHE A 4 10.98 15.25 28.96
CA PHE A 4 11.22 14.89 27.58
C PHE A 4 11.18 13.36 27.49
N LEU A 5 9.96 12.79 27.46
CA LEU A 5 9.78 11.41 27.05
C LEU A 5 10.23 11.33 25.59
N VAL A 6 11.45 10.83 25.39
CA VAL A 6 11.89 10.28 24.12
C VAL A 6 10.88 9.19 23.78
N LEU A 7 9.88 9.52 22.96
CA LEU A 7 9.06 8.55 22.26
C LEU A 7 10.04 7.77 21.38
N GLY A 8 10.61 6.71 21.94
CA GLY A 8 11.50 5.81 21.23
C GLY A 8 10.75 5.31 20.02
N ASP A 9 11.25 5.67 18.85
CA ASP A 9 10.74 5.22 17.57
C ASP A 9 10.78 3.68 17.57
N LEU A 10 9.63 3.05 17.84
CA LEU A 10 9.52 1.59 17.86
C LEU A 10 9.86 1.09 16.46
N THR A 11 11.05 0.48 16.35
CA THR A 11 11.49 -0.16 15.11
C THR A 11 10.77 -1.49 14.98
N ILE A 12 10.00 -1.63 13.91
CA ILE A 12 9.30 -2.86 13.52
C ILE A 12 9.86 -3.35 12.19
N THR A 13 9.48 -4.55 11.76
CA THR A 13 9.82 -5.02 10.42
C THR A 13 8.77 -4.57 9.41
N TYR A 14 9.16 -4.41 8.16
CA TYR A 14 8.18 -4.14 7.10
C TYR A 14 7.20 -5.30 6.92
N GLN A 15 7.58 -6.53 7.31
CA GLN A 15 6.66 -7.67 7.29
C GLN A 15 5.46 -7.47 8.24
N GLN A 16 5.68 -6.88 9.41
CA GLN A 16 4.60 -6.54 10.34
C GLN A 16 3.70 -5.46 9.73
N VAL A 17 4.30 -4.42 9.14
CA VAL A 17 3.55 -3.39 8.40
C VAL A 17 2.67 -4.01 7.30
N TYR A 18 3.24 -4.89 6.50
CA TYR A 18 2.53 -5.54 5.42
C TYR A 18 1.37 -6.40 5.95
N THR A 19 1.63 -7.20 6.98
CA THR A 19 0.65 -8.14 7.54
C THR A 19 -0.50 -7.43 8.25
N ASP A 20 -0.21 -6.37 8.99
CA ASP A 20 -1.20 -5.73 9.87
C ASP A 20 -2.01 -4.63 9.15
N TYR A 21 -1.48 -4.05 8.07
CA TYR A 21 -2.09 -2.89 7.43
C TYR A 21 -2.35 -3.08 5.93
N ILE A 22 -1.35 -3.54 5.17
CA ILE A 22 -1.44 -3.58 3.69
C ILE A 22 -2.25 -4.77 3.23
N LYS A 23 -1.91 -5.97 3.72
CA LYS A 23 -2.54 -7.22 3.32
C LYS A 23 -4.05 -7.23 3.61
N PRO A 24 -4.55 -6.85 4.81
CA PRO A 24 -5.99 -6.84 5.08
C PRO A 24 -6.74 -5.93 4.12
N GLN A 25 -6.18 -4.76 3.80
CA GLN A 25 -6.81 -3.83 2.87
C GLN A 25 -6.86 -4.38 1.43
N ILE A 26 -5.78 -5.02 0.95
CA ILE A 26 -5.77 -5.69 -0.36
C ILE A 26 -6.81 -6.83 -0.39
N GLU A 27 -6.92 -7.61 0.68
CA GLU A 27 -7.92 -8.69 0.81
C GLU A 27 -9.35 -8.13 0.78
N GLU A 28 -9.62 -7.01 1.46
CA GLU A 28 -10.93 -6.36 1.40
C GLU A 28 -11.29 -5.84 0.01
N ILE A 29 -10.31 -5.26 -0.71
CA ILE A 29 -10.49 -4.86 -2.11
C ILE A 29 -10.81 -6.08 -2.97
N ASP A 30 -10.04 -7.17 -2.83
CA ASP A 30 -10.26 -8.41 -3.57
C ASP A 30 -11.65 -9.01 -3.30
N ILE A 31 -12.07 -9.05 -2.02
CA ILE A 31 -13.40 -9.50 -1.61
C ILE A 31 -14.47 -8.63 -2.25
N LEU A 32 -14.36 -7.29 -2.17
CA LEU A 32 -15.33 -6.37 -2.77
C LEU A 32 -15.45 -6.63 -4.28
N LEU A 33 -14.32 -6.74 -4.98
CA LEU A 33 -14.26 -6.97 -6.42
C LEU A 33 -14.81 -8.33 -6.89
N LYS A 34 -14.87 -9.32 -6.00
CA LYS A 34 -15.37 -10.68 -6.27
C LYS A 34 -16.80 -10.92 -5.79
N SER A 35 -17.26 -10.22 -4.75
CA SER A 35 -18.52 -10.52 -4.06
C SER A 35 -19.71 -9.69 -4.52
N SER A 36 -19.49 -8.57 -5.20
CA SER A 36 -20.53 -7.59 -5.47
C SER A 36 -21.30 -7.82 -6.77
N HIS A 37 -22.54 -7.35 -6.81
CA HIS A 37 -23.31 -7.16 -8.03
C HIS A 37 -22.94 -5.83 -8.73
N SER A 38 -23.59 -5.55 -9.86
CA SER A 38 -23.22 -4.59 -10.93
C SER A 38 -22.62 -3.23 -10.53
N SER A 39 -22.95 -2.69 -9.35
CA SER A 39 -22.50 -1.37 -8.87
C SER A 39 -22.12 -1.36 -7.38
N TYR A 40 -20.96 -0.78 -7.06
CA TYR A 40 -20.49 -0.49 -5.71
C TYR A 40 -21.06 0.83 -5.20
N THR A 41 -21.30 0.89 -3.89
CA THR A 41 -21.65 2.14 -3.21
C THR A 41 -20.40 2.95 -2.86
N ILE A 42 -20.54 4.28 -2.79
CA ILE A 42 -19.47 5.18 -2.32
C ILE A 42 -18.95 4.75 -0.94
N THR A 43 -19.84 4.29 -0.06
CA THR A 43 -19.47 3.87 1.30
C THR A 43 -18.58 2.62 1.29
N GLU A 44 -18.87 1.63 0.45
CA GLU A 44 -18.04 0.44 0.31
C GLU A 44 -16.65 0.79 -0.23
N VAL A 45 -16.60 1.62 -1.27
CA VAL A 45 -15.35 2.04 -1.91
C VAL A 45 -14.50 2.89 -0.97
N ALA A 46 -15.11 3.84 -0.24
CA ALA A 46 -14.43 4.66 0.76
C ALA A 46 -13.77 3.79 1.84
N ARG A 47 -14.51 2.78 2.30
CA ARG A 47 -14.04 1.86 3.34
C ARG A 47 -12.83 1.05 2.87
N VAL A 48 -12.91 0.39 1.71
CA VAL A 48 -11.82 -0.49 1.25
C VAL A 48 -10.60 0.28 0.75
N LEU A 49 -10.79 1.48 0.19
CA LEU A 49 -9.67 2.33 -0.23
C LEU A 49 -9.11 3.17 0.92
N ASN A 50 -9.77 3.18 2.08
CA ASN A 50 -9.44 4.00 3.24
C ASN A 50 -9.29 5.48 2.86
N ILE A 51 -10.30 6.02 2.17
CA ILE A 51 -10.39 7.43 1.77
C ILE A 51 -11.74 8.01 2.16
N SER A 52 -11.82 9.34 2.19
CA SER A 52 -13.06 10.05 2.48
C SER A 52 -14.11 9.85 1.36
N LYS A 53 -15.39 9.95 1.71
CA LYS A 53 -16.46 9.90 0.70
C LYS A 53 -16.41 11.13 -0.20
N GLU A 54 -15.95 12.24 0.36
CA GLU A 54 -15.74 13.52 -0.29
C GLU A 54 -14.70 13.39 -1.41
N GLU A 55 -13.59 12.69 -1.17
CA GLU A 55 -12.58 12.40 -2.20
C GLU A 55 -13.17 11.55 -3.33
N ILE A 56 -13.95 10.51 -3.01
CA ILE A 56 -14.61 9.71 -4.04
C ILE A 56 -15.59 10.53 -4.87
N LEU A 57 -16.42 11.34 -4.21
CA LEU A 57 -17.38 12.20 -4.89
C LEU A 57 -16.67 13.20 -5.81
N HIS A 58 -15.55 13.76 -5.36
CA HIS A 58 -14.73 14.65 -6.18
C HIS A 58 -14.18 13.94 -7.41
N ILE A 59 -13.56 12.76 -7.25
CA ILE A 59 -13.06 11.95 -8.37
C ILE A 59 -14.20 11.59 -9.34
N MET A 60 -15.36 11.20 -8.82
CA MET A 60 -16.53 10.87 -9.64
C MET A 60 -17.01 12.07 -10.46
N GLN A 61 -17.05 13.25 -9.86
CA GLN A 61 -17.45 14.50 -10.54
C GLN A 61 -16.45 14.88 -11.64
N GLU A 62 -15.15 14.85 -11.34
CA GLU A 62 -14.11 15.23 -12.32
C GLU A 62 -14.08 14.28 -13.53
N ASN A 63 -14.45 13.02 -13.34
CA ASN A 63 -14.39 11.98 -14.37
C ASN A 63 -15.76 11.61 -14.97
N ASN A 64 -16.83 12.35 -14.64
CA ASN A 64 -18.21 12.09 -15.09
C ASN A 64 -18.71 10.66 -14.78
N ILE A 65 -18.33 10.12 -13.62
CA ILE A 65 -18.72 8.78 -13.15
C ILE A 65 -20.07 8.89 -12.43
N VAL A 66 -21.11 8.28 -12.99
CA VAL A 66 -22.46 8.29 -12.39
C VAL A 66 -22.66 7.11 -11.43
N GLU A 67 -22.05 5.96 -11.74
CA GLU A 67 -22.11 4.74 -10.94
C GLU A 67 -20.72 4.12 -10.84
N ILE A 68 -20.42 3.48 -9.71
CA ILE A 68 -19.13 2.81 -9.53
C ILE A 68 -19.30 1.35 -9.91
N ASN A 69 -18.86 0.96 -11.11
CA ASN A 69 -18.71 -0.45 -11.49
C ASN A 69 -17.23 -0.87 -11.34
N LYS A 70 -16.88 -2.09 -11.74
CA LYS A 70 -15.49 -2.60 -11.62
C LYS A 70 -14.46 -1.75 -12.37
N ILE A 71 -14.83 -1.22 -13.53
CA ILE A 71 -13.93 -0.36 -14.32
C ILE A 71 -13.72 0.96 -13.58
N TYR A 72 -14.81 1.60 -13.14
CA TYR A 72 -14.75 2.87 -12.43
C TYR A 72 -14.16 2.74 -11.02
N PHE A 73 -14.26 1.58 -10.39
CA PHE A 73 -13.52 1.29 -9.16
C PHE A 73 -12.01 1.44 -9.37
N PHE A 74 -11.46 0.82 -10.42
CA PHE A 74 -10.04 0.94 -10.71
C PHE A 74 -9.66 2.36 -11.14
N HIS A 75 -10.56 3.09 -11.81
CA HIS A 75 -10.36 4.51 -12.10
C HIS A 75 -10.21 5.32 -10.80
N ILE A 76 -11.14 5.13 -9.86
CA ILE A 76 -11.10 5.79 -8.55
C ILE A 76 -9.83 5.39 -7.78
N LEU A 77 -9.47 4.11 -7.76
CA LEU A 77 -8.26 3.60 -7.12
C LEU A 77 -6.98 4.28 -7.65
N MET A 78 -6.93 4.57 -8.95
CA MET A 78 -5.76 5.18 -9.61
C MET A 78 -5.61 6.67 -9.36
N GLU A 79 -6.72 7.35 -9.06
CA GLU A 79 -6.77 8.77 -8.71
C GLU A 79 -6.70 9.02 -7.19
N ALA A 80 -7.10 8.03 -6.38
CA ALA A 80 -7.07 8.10 -4.93
C ALA A 80 -5.66 8.30 -4.36
N LYS A 81 -5.57 9.07 -3.28
CA LYS A 81 -4.31 9.32 -2.57
C LYS A 81 -3.97 8.29 -1.51
N SER A 82 -4.79 7.26 -1.35
CA SER A 82 -4.55 6.22 -0.36
C SER A 82 -3.23 5.48 -0.58
N TYR A 83 -2.62 5.05 0.53
CA TYR A 83 -1.38 4.30 0.51
C TYR A 83 -1.44 3.07 -0.40
N VAL A 84 -2.50 2.25 -0.27
CA VAL A 84 -2.68 1.03 -1.08
C VAL A 84 -2.95 1.37 -2.55
N GLY A 85 -3.71 2.44 -2.84
CA GLY A 85 -3.89 2.92 -4.22
C GLY A 85 -2.55 3.28 -4.88
N GLN A 86 -1.72 4.06 -4.18
CA GLN A 86 -0.38 4.43 -4.66
C GLN A 86 0.57 3.23 -4.76
N LEU A 87 0.48 2.26 -3.85
CA LEU A 87 1.24 1.00 -3.94
C LEU A 87 0.87 0.23 -5.21
N ILE A 88 -0.42 -0.01 -5.46
CA ILE A 88 -0.90 -0.74 -6.65
C ILE A 88 -0.49 0.00 -7.93
N LYS A 89 -0.63 1.33 -7.96
CA LYS A 89 -0.21 2.17 -9.07
C LYS A 89 1.28 2.03 -9.39
N ARG A 90 2.12 1.89 -8.37
CA ARG A 90 3.57 1.68 -8.54
C ARG A 90 3.87 0.26 -8.98
N GLN A 91 3.17 -0.74 -8.43
CA GLN A 91 3.26 -2.13 -8.91
C GLN A 91 2.99 -2.23 -10.41
N TRP A 92 1.92 -1.61 -10.91
CA TRP A 92 1.59 -1.66 -12.34
C TRP A 92 2.57 -0.94 -13.27
N ARG A 93 3.41 -0.06 -12.73
CA ARG A 93 4.48 0.61 -13.50
C ARG A 93 5.76 -0.22 -13.58
N VAL A 94 5.92 -1.18 -12.68
CA VAL A 94 7.03 -2.13 -12.74
C VAL A 94 6.71 -3.17 -13.83
N PRO A 95 7.65 -3.48 -14.74
CA PRO A 95 7.44 -4.52 -15.74
C PRO A 95 6.96 -5.82 -15.07
N ASN A 96 6.06 -6.53 -15.73
CA ASN A 96 5.52 -7.79 -15.21
C ASN A 96 6.61 -8.89 -15.25
N THR A 97 7.49 -8.87 -14.25
CA THR A 97 8.57 -9.83 -14.04
C THR A 97 8.22 -10.69 -12.84
N ASN A 98 8.61 -11.96 -12.89
CA ASN A 98 8.43 -12.88 -11.76
C ASN A 98 9.38 -12.57 -10.59
N ASP A 99 10.36 -11.70 -10.83
CA ASP A 99 11.42 -11.35 -9.90
C ASP A 99 11.55 -9.83 -9.78
N TYR A 100 11.73 -9.34 -8.55
CA TYR A 100 11.92 -7.93 -8.23
C TYR A 100 13.35 -7.67 -7.76
N THR A 101 13.94 -6.56 -8.23
CA THR A 101 15.19 -6.04 -7.67
C THR A 101 14.94 -5.21 -6.41
N ALA A 102 16.01 -4.91 -5.65
CA ALA A 102 15.93 -3.96 -4.53
C ALA A 102 15.31 -2.61 -4.92
N PHE A 103 15.60 -2.13 -6.15
CA PHE A 103 15.01 -0.89 -6.66
C PHE A 103 13.50 -1.02 -6.88
N ASN A 104 13.03 -2.15 -7.43
CA ASN A 104 11.60 -2.39 -7.60
C ASN A 104 10.88 -2.40 -6.25
N ILE A 105 11.42 -3.13 -5.27
CA ILE A 105 10.83 -3.21 -3.92
C ILE A 105 10.79 -1.82 -3.26
N ALA A 106 11.89 -1.08 -3.28
CA ALA A 106 11.93 0.28 -2.74
C ALA A 106 10.89 1.19 -3.40
N TYR A 107 10.76 1.10 -4.73
CA TYR A 107 9.80 1.88 -5.50
C TYR A 107 8.35 1.51 -5.16
N ILE A 108 7.97 0.24 -5.28
CA ILE A 108 6.59 -0.25 -5.09
C ILE A 108 6.09 0.08 -3.68
N TYR A 109 6.91 -0.17 -2.68
CA TYR A 109 6.52 -0.09 -1.26
C TYR A 109 6.90 1.24 -0.58
N ASN A 110 7.42 2.22 -1.32
CA ASN A 110 7.88 3.51 -0.78
C ASN A 110 8.94 3.41 0.32
N LEU A 111 9.87 2.47 0.18
CA LEU A 111 10.88 2.21 1.20
C LEU A 111 12.18 2.93 0.88
N ASP A 112 12.95 3.26 1.92
CA ASP A 112 14.32 3.74 1.74
C ASP A 112 15.14 2.63 1.04
N TYR A 113 15.66 2.97 -0.14
CA TYR A 113 16.42 2.04 -0.96
C TYR A 113 17.61 1.40 -0.22
N LYS A 114 18.31 2.12 0.66
CA LYS A 114 19.45 1.59 1.41
C LYS A 114 19.04 0.50 2.40
N LEU A 115 17.85 0.64 3.01
CA LEU A 115 17.31 -0.38 3.91
C LEU A 115 16.97 -1.66 3.14
N VAL A 116 16.36 -1.50 1.96
CA VAL A 116 16.04 -2.62 1.07
C VAL A 116 17.33 -3.29 0.57
N GLU A 117 18.30 -2.53 0.05
CA GLU A 117 19.58 -3.04 -0.44
C GLU A 117 20.37 -3.79 0.65
N THR A 118 20.31 -3.31 1.90
CA THR A 118 20.90 -3.99 3.06
C THR A 118 20.23 -5.34 3.31
N ALA A 119 18.91 -5.42 3.19
CA ALA A 119 18.18 -6.69 3.36
C ALA A 119 18.51 -7.69 2.25
N PHE A 120 18.56 -7.25 0.99
CA PHE A 120 19.02 -8.07 -0.14
C PHE A 120 20.44 -8.61 0.09
N SER A 121 21.36 -7.75 0.53
CA SER A 121 22.75 -8.13 0.81
C SER A 121 22.85 -9.17 1.93
N LYS A 122 22.07 -9.01 3.01
CA LYS A 122 22.03 -9.97 4.13
C LYS A 122 21.53 -11.34 3.69
N LEU A 123 20.54 -11.37 2.80
CA LEU A 123 19.95 -12.59 2.27
C LEU A 123 20.73 -13.16 1.07
N GLN A 124 21.81 -12.50 0.63
CA GLN A 124 22.62 -12.90 -0.51
C GLN A 124 21.81 -13.08 -1.80
N MET A 125 20.82 -12.21 -2.00
CA MET A 125 19.93 -12.20 -3.17
C MET A 125 20.22 -10.99 -4.06
N THR A 126 19.99 -11.15 -5.37
CA THR A 126 20.01 -10.05 -6.35
C THR A 126 18.62 -9.69 -6.82
N THR A 127 17.71 -10.67 -6.82
CA THR A 127 16.27 -10.52 -7.06
C THR A 127 15.48 -11.34 -6.04
N VAL A 128 14.18 -11.06 -5.92
CA VAL A 128 13.24 -11.79 -5.04
C VAL A 128 11.94 -12.07 -5.81
N SER A 129 11.37 -13.26 -5.67
CA SER A 129 10.05 -13.58 -6.22
C SER A 129 8.93 -13.23 -5.23
N ASP A 130 7.67 -13.32 -5.67
CA ASP A 130 6.51 -13.08 -4.81
C ASP A 130 6.50 -13.97 -3.55
N GLU A 131 6.94 -15.23 -3.67
CA GLU A 131 6.94 -16.21 -2.57
C GLU A 131 7.91 -15.84 -1.43
N ASP A 132 9.01 -15.17 -1.76
CA ASP A 132 10.08 -14.81 -0.83
C ASP A 132 9.96 -13.39 -0.27
N LEU A 133 8.96 -12.61 -0.71
CA LEU A 133 8.73 -11.24 -0.23
C LEU A 133 8.57 -11.16 1.29
N SER A 134 7.88 -12.14 1.89
CA SER A 134 7.70 -12.19 3.34
C SER A 134 9.03 -12.28 4.10
N ILE A 135 9.95 -13.10 3.56
CA ILE A 135 11.29 -13.28 4.13
C ILE A 135 12.07 -11.98 3.97
N LEU A 136 12.06 -11.37 2.79
CA LEU A 136 12.72 -10.08 2.55
C LEU A 136 12.19 -9.00 3.49
N PHE A 137 10.88 -8.83 3.61
CA PHE A 137 10.24 -7.80 4.44
C PHE A 137 10.55 -7.97 5.93
N SER A 138 10.80 -9.20 6.39
CA SER A 138 11.22 -9.46 7.78
C SER A 138 12.63 -8.92 8.09
N HIS A 139 13.43 -8.62 7.06
CA HIS A 139 14.79 -8.09 7.18
C HIS A 139 14.89 -6.57 6.94
N ILE A 140 13.78 -5.91 6.63
CA ILE A 140 13.72 -4.46 6.42
C ILE A 140 13.17 -3.79 7.69
N PRO A 141 14.02 -3.12 8.49
CA PRO A 141 13.55 -2.38 9.65
C PRO A 141 12.87 -1.08 9.18
N VAL A 142 11.74 -0.75 9.79
CA VAL A 142 11.02 0.51 9.55
C VAL A 142 10.58 1.10 10.88
N THR A 143 10.47 2.42 10.89
CA THR A 143 9.99 3.15 12.04
C THR A 143 8.47 3.18 12.06
N LYS A 144 7.85 2.81 13.19
CA LYS A 144 6.38 2.83 13.32
C LYS A 144 5.75 4.19 13.04
N SER A 145 6.40 5.28 13.46
CA SER A 145 5.95 6.66 13.21
C SER A 145 5.99 7.04 11.71
N ALA A 146 7.05 6.63 10.99
CA ALA A 146 7.19 6.85 9.55
C ALA A 146 6.07 6.16 8.73
N PHE A 147 5.55 5.03 9.20
CA PHE A 147 4.43 4.37 8.54
C PHE A 147 3.06 4.94 8.98
N ALA A 148 2.84 5.18 10.28
CA ALA A 148 1.59 5.73 10.80
C ALA A 148 1.22 7.09 10.17
N ILE A 149 2.22 7.93 9.85
CA ILE A 149 2.02 9.21 9.16
C ILE A 149 1.57 9.01 7.70
N ASN A 150 1.97 7.93 7.04
CA ASN A 150 1.64 7.67 5.63
C ASN A 150 0.33 6.88 5.44
N VAL A 151 -0.21 6.26 6.49
CA VAL A 151 -1.51 5.54 6.45
C VAL A 151 -2.69 6.41 6.92
N HIS A 152 -2.42 7.44 7.73
CA HIS A 152 -3.45 8.32 8.31
C HIS A 152 -3.34 9.79 7.88
N LYS A 153 -2.46 10.13 6.94
CA LYS A 153 -2.57 11.39 6.21
C LYS A 153 -3.60 11.21 5.11
N ASP A 154 -4.86 11.44 5.47
CA ASP A 154 -5.86 12.21 4.73
C ASP A 154 -7.20 12.16 5.48
#